data_AF-A0A957JWR5-F1
#
_entry.id   AF-A0A957JWR5-F1
#
_cell.length_a   1.000
_cell.length_b   1.000
_cell.length_c   1.000
_cell.angle_alpha   90.00
_cell.angle_beta   90.00
_cell.angle_gamma   90.00
#
_symmetry.space_group_name_H-M   'P 1'
#
loop_
_entity.id
_entity.type
_entity.pdbx_description
1 polymer ?
#
loop_
_entity_poly.entity_id
_entity_poly.type
_entity_poly.pdbx_seq_one_letter_code
_entity_poly.pdbx_strand_id
1 'polypeptide(L)'
;MYARENKIAGWSLGIAMVALFIGGSMGPLQKLEHVGVNWYSALRSVGLQSYYQGLTIHGVLNALVWTTFFIVGFFTFIVPRSLNKPLSKPGLNWAAVVIMALGLVLAAIPILSNAATVLFTFYPPLQADPLFYFGLTFVVVGSWVHGWGYFATYLEWRKENPGVVTPLIAQMSLITMLMWQIATLGIATEILWLIIPWSLGWVEGIDPQLARTFFWFTGHPIVYFWLLPAYVSWYAMVPKQA
;
A
#
# COMPACT_ATOMS: atom_id res chain seq x y z
N MET A 1 -22.11 -12.44 12.87
CA MET A 1 -20.85 -12.17 13.60
C MET A 1 -20.00 -11.11 12.89
N TYR A 2 -19.56 -11.30 11.63
CA TYR A 2 -18.53 -10.45 10.99
C TYR A 2 -19.03 -9.37 10.00
N ALA A 3 -20.22 -8.81 10.21
CA ALA A 3 -20.85 -7.93 9.21
C ALA A 3 -20.07 -6.61 8.99
N ARG A 4 -19.40 -6.07 10.01
CA ARG A 4 -18.62 -4.83 9.90
C ARG A 4 -17.29 -5.08 9.19
N GLU A 5 -16.62 -6.18 9.55
CA GLU A 5 -15.39 -6.66 8.94
C GLU A 5 -15.59 -6.91 7.45
N ASN A 6 -16.71 -7.52 7.06
CA ASN A 6 -17.06 -7.72 5.65
C ASN A 6 -17.17 -6.41 4.88
N LYS A 7 -17.74 -5.36 5.48
CA LYS A 7 -17.83 -4.04 4.83
C LYS A 7 -16.47 -3.38 4.68
N ILE A 8 -15.65 -3.40 5.74
CA ILE A 8 -14.29 -2.82 5.72
C ILE A 8 -13.43 -3.55 4.68
N ALA A 9 -13.46 -4.88 4.69
CA ALA A 9 -12.76 -5.70 3.71
C ALA A 9 -13.28 -5.42 2.29
N GLY A 10 -14.60 -5.36 2.10
CA GLY A 10 -15.23 -5.07 0.81
C GLY A 10 -14.81 -3.72 0.22
N TRP A 11 -14.80 -2.65 1.01
CA TRP A 11 -14.32 -1.34 0.56
C TRP A 11 -12.83 -1.37 0.19
N SER A 12 -12.00 -1.98 1.04
CA SER A 12 -10.56 -2.06 0.80
C SER A 12 -10.24 -2.85 -0.47
N LEU A 13 -10.88 -4.02 -0.64
CA LEU A 13 -10.74 -4.85 -1.83
C LEU A 13 -11.31 -4.17 -3.08
N GLY A 14 -12.43 -3.47 -2.96
CA GLY A 14 -13.00 -2.70 -4.07
C GLY A 14 -12.04 -1.63 -4.58
N ILE A 15 -11.47 -0.83 -3.68
CA ILE A 15 -10.45 0.18 -4.02
C ILE A 15 -9.22 -0.50 -4.63
N ALA A 16 -8.76 -1.61 -4.07
CA ALA A 16 -7.63 -2.37 -4.59
C ALA A 16 -7.87 -2.80 -6.06
N MET A 17 -9.05 -3.33 -6.36
CA MET A 17 -9.39 -3.79 -7.73
C MET A 17 -9.51 -2.63 -8.72
N VAL A 18 -10.05 -1.49 -8.30
CA VAL A 18 -10.06 -0.28 -9.14
C VAL A 18 -8.63 0.19 -9.41
N ALA A 19 -7.77 0.24 -8.40
CA ALA A 19 -6.37 0.62 -8.56
C ALA A 19 -5.62 -0.33 -9.52
N LEU A 20 -5.79 -1.65 -9.35
CA LEU A 20 -5.21 -2.66 -10.24
C LEU A 20 -5.70 -2.51 -11.68
N PHE A 21 -6.99 -2.24 -11.89
CA PHE A 21 -7.53 -2.05 -13.23
C PHE A 21 -6.92 -0.82 -13.91
N ILE A 22 -6.93 0.33 -13.23
CA ILE A 22 -6.39 1.58 -13.78
C ILE A 22 -4.88 1.45 -14.01
N GLY A 23 -4.10 1.03 -12.99
CA GLY A 23 -2.67 0.84 -13.12
C GLY A 23 -2.31 -0.23 -14.16
N GLY A 24 -3.02 -1.35 -14.15
CA GLY A 24 -2.85 -2.46 -15.09
C GLY A 24 -3.11 -2.06 -16.54
N SER A 25 -4.04 -1.15 -16.80
CA SER A 25 -4.33 -0.64 -18.15
C SER A 25 -3.14 0.11 -18.79
N MET A 26 -2.21 0.64 -17.98
CA MET A 26 -0.97 1.24 -18.48
C MET A 26 0.02 0.18 -19.00
N GLY A 27 -0.08 -1.08 -18.57
CA GLY A 27 0.83 -2.16 -18.96
C GLY A 27 0.81 -2.46 -20.46
N PRO A 28 -0.36 -2.67 -21.09
CA PRO A 28 -0.46 -2.78 -22.55
C PRO A 28 0.13 -1.58 -23.30
N LEU A 29 -0.11 -0.35 -22.83
CA LEU A 29 0.45 0.86 -23.44
C LEU A 29 1.97 0.89 -23.37
N GLN A 30 2.55 0.51 -22.22
CA GLN A 30 3.99 0.32 -22.09
C GLN A 30 4.49 -0.75 -23.07
N LYS A 31 3.84 -1.92 -23.13
CA LYS A 31 4.29 -2.99 -24.02
C LYS A 31 4.27 -2.58 -25.49
N LEU A 32 3.24 -1.86 -25.93
CA LEU A 32 3.13 -1.33 -27.29
C LEU A 32 4.29 -0.37 -27.60
N GLU A 33 4.59 0.54 -26.68
CA GLU A 33 5.73 1.47 -26.84
C GLU A 33 7.06 0.71 -26.96
N HIS A 34 7.30 -0.31 -26.12
CA HIS A 34 8.51 -1.17 -26.17
C HIS A 34 8.66 -1.99 -27.45
N VAL A 35 7.61 -2.13 -28.27
CA VAL A 35 7.67 -2.78 -29.59
C VAL A 35 7.59 -1.78 -30.75
N GLY A 36 7.79 -0.49 -30.47
CA GLY A 36 7.83 0.59 -31.46
C GLY A 36 6.47 1.17 -31.84
N VAL A 37 5.39 0.80 -31.16
CA VAL A 37 4.03 1.29 -31.40
C VAL A 37 3.64 2.32 -30.33
N ASN A 38 3.89 3.61 -30.60
CA ASN A 38 3.70 4.67 -29.60
C ASN A 38 2.28 5.29 -29.64
N TRP A 39 1.45 4.96 -28.65
CA TRP A 39 0.10 5.52 -28.47
C TRP A 39 0.03 6.75 -27.55
N TYR A 40 1.10 7.08 -26.83
CA TYR A 40 1.06 8.16 -25.83
C TYR A 40 0.81 9.54 -26.46
N SER A 41 1.25 9.77 -27.70
CA SER A 41 0.95 11.00 -28.45
C SER A 41 -0.55 11.20 -28.65
N ALA A 42 -1.28 10.14 -29.00
CA ALA A 42 -2.72 10.16 -29.19
C ALA A 42 -3.48 10.33 -27.87
N LEU A 43 -2.92 9.86 -26.76
CA LEU A 43 -3.54 9.92 -25.43
C LEU A 43 -3.30 11.23 -24.66
N ARG A 44 -2.49 12.17 -25.20
CA ARG A 44 -2.30 13.49 -24.58
C ARG A 44 -3.60 14.27 -24.42
N SER A 45 -4.50 14.14 -25.38
CA SER A 45 -5.81 14.81 -25.38
C SER A 45 -6.73 14.36 -24.22
N VAL A 46 -6.48 13.18 -23.66
CA VAL A 46 -7.22 12.62 -22.51
C VAL A 46 -6.43 12.70 -21.20
N GLY A 47 -5.35 13.49 -21.17
CA GLY A 47 -4.62 13.83 -19.94
C GLY A 47 -3.32 13.04 -19.72
N LEU A 48 -3.01 12.02 -20.52
CA LEU A 48 -1.77 11.24 -20.39
C LEU A 48 -0.63 11.88 -21.20
N GLN A 49 0.19 12.69 -20.54
CA GLN A 49 1.17 13.57 -21.18
C GLN A 49 2.40 12.84 -21.73
N SER A 50 2.81 11.74 -21.08
CA SER A 50 4.04 11.03 -21.43
C SER A 50 4.03 9.56 -21.01
N TYR A 51 4.96 8.79 -21.58
CA TYR A 51 5.28 7.42 -21.15
C TYR A 51 5.58 7.38 -19.64
N TYR A 52 6.39 8.30 -19.13
CA TYR A 52 6.82 8.31 -17.72
C TYR A 52 5.69 8.65 -16.75
N GLN A 53 4.73 9.49 -17.16
CA GLN A 53 3.53 9.72 -16.36
C GLN A 53 2.71 8.42 -16.26
N GLY A 54 2.51 7.72 -17.38
CA GLY A 54 1.85 6.41 -17.42
C GLY A 54 2.60 5.34 -16.61
N LEU A 55 3.94 5.33 -16.64
CA LEU A 55 4.76 4.44 -15.84
C LEU A 55 4.67 4.75 -14.35
N THR A 56 4.55 6.03 -13.98
CA THR A 56 4.32 6.43 -12.58
C THR A 56 2.94 5.98 -12.09
N ILE A 57 1.88 6.22 -12.89
CA ILE A 57 0.53 5.71 -12.61
C ILE A 57 0.56 4.19 -12.42
N HIS A 58 1.20 3.46 -13.35
CA HIS A 58 1.32 2.01 -13.30
C HIS A 58 1.98 1.52 -12.02
N GLY A 59 3.18 2.02 -11.72
CA GLY A 59 3.96 1.58 -10.57
C GLY A 59 3.27 1.92 -9.24
N VAL A 60 2.77 3.15 -9.09
CA VAL A 60 2.11 3.59 -7.86
C VAL A 60 0.82 2.82 -7.63
N LEU A 61 -0.07 2.73 -8.64
CA LEU A 61 -1.36 2.07 -8.45
C LEU A 61 -1.24 0.55 -8.29
N ASN A 62 -0.34 -0.11 -9.02
CA ASN A 62 -0.20 -1.56 -8.90
C ASN A 62 0.69 -1.93 -7.72
N ALA A 63 1.92 -1.44 -7.65
CA ALA A 63 2.87 -1.92 -6.65
C ALA A 63 2.63 -1.37 -5.24
N LEU A 64 2.07 -0.16 -5.11
CA LEU A 64 1.86 0.47 -3.79
C LEU A 64 0.40 0.44 -3.34
N VAL A 65 -0.53 0.91 -4.18
CA VAL A 65 -1.93 1.08 -3.78
C VAL A 65 -2.68 -0.26 -3.80
N TRP A 66 -2.71 -0.96 -4.93
CA TRP A 66 -3.43 -2.22 -5.07
C TRP A 66 -2.99 -3.23 -4.02
N THR A 67 -1.68 -3.48 -3.91
CA THR A 67 -1.12 -4.43 -2.94
C THR A 67 -1.53 -4.04 -1.52
N THR A 68 -1.25 -2.82 -1.07
CA THR A 68 -1.53 -2.41 0.31
C THR A 68 -3.02 -2.51 0.66
N PHE A 69 -3.91 -2.00 -0.21
CA PHE A 69 -5.36 -2.10 -0.01
C PHE A 69 -5.87 -3.54 -0.04
N PHE A 70 -5.34 -4.37 -0.94
CA PHE A 70 -5.70 -5.78 -1.02
C PHE A 70 -5.33 -6.50 0.28
N ILE A 71 -4.11 -6.29 0.77
CA ILE A 71 -3.57 -6.97 1.94
C ILE A 71 -4.37 -6.60 3.19
N VAL A 72 -4.62 -5.31 3.43
CA VAL A 72 -5.41 -4.90 4.60
C VAL A 72 -6.86 -5.36 4.49
N GLY A 73 -7.45 -5.37 3.29
CA GLY A 73 -8.79 -5.91 3.06
C GLY A 73 -8.87 -7.41 3.34
N PHE A 74 -7.92 -8.17 2.80
CA PHE A 74 -7.81 -9.61 3.00
C PHE A 74 -7.56 -9.96 4.47
N PHE A 75 -6.65 -9.28 5.15
CA PHE A 75 -6.36 -9.51 6.57
C PHE A 75 -7.53 -9.12 7.49
N THR A 76 -8.23 -8.03 7.18
CA THR A 76 -9.47 -7.67 7.88
C THR A 76 -10.53 -8.78 7.75
N PHE A 77 -10.55 -9.48 6.61
CA PHE A 77 -11.48 -10.59 6.40
C PHE A 77 -11.05 -11.85 7.17
N ILE A 78 -9.79 -12.27 7.08
CA ILE A 78 -9.35 -13.60 7.56
C ILE A 78 -8.92 -13.63 9.02
N VAL A 79 -8.35 -12.55 9.57
CA VAL A 79 -7.84 -12.56 10.96
C VAL A 79 -8.96 -12.77 11.97
N PRO A 80 -10.09 -12.01 11.93
CA PRO A 80 -11.20 -12.20 12.85
C PRO A 80 -11.80 -13.60 12.77
N ARG A 81 -11.92 -14.15 11.54
CA ARG A 81 -12.44 -15.50 11.29
C ARG A 81 -11.52 -16.57 11.84
N SER A 82 -10.21 -16.41 11.63
CA SER A 82 -9.22 -17.34 12.13
C SER A 82 -9.17 -17.38 13.65
N LEU A 83 -9.39 -16.24 14.32
CA LEU A 83 -9.47 -16.16 15.78
C LEU A 83 -10.86 -16.54 16.32
N ASN A 84 -11.84 -16.74 15.45
CA ASN A 84 -13.26 -16.84 15.78
C ASN A 84 -13.74 -15.69 16.71
N LYS A 85 -13.27 -14.47 16.46
CA LYS A 85 -13.53 -13.28 17.28
C LYS A 85 -13.65 -12.05 16.38
N PRO A 86 -14.71 -11.23 16.50
CA PRO A 86 -14.81 -9.97 15.76
C PRO A 86 -13.65 -9.03 16.10
N LEU A 87 -13.41 -8.03 15.25
CA LEU A 87 -12.45 -7.00 15.59
C LEU A 87 -12.85 -6.31 16.90
N SER A 88 -11.88 -6.15 17.81
CA SER A 88 -12.06 -5.47 19.09
C SER A 88 -12.40 -3.98 18.91
N LYS A 89 -11.73 -3.34 17.94
CA LYS A 89 -11.81 -1.91 17.65
C LYS A 89 -12.09 -1.65 16.16
N PRO A 90 -13.26 -2.05 15.62
CA PRO A 90 -13.55 -1.94 14.19
C PRO A 90 -13.56 -0.48 13.69
N GLY A 91 -13.78 0.50 14.58
CA GLY A 91 -13.66 1.92 14.24
C GLY A 91 -12.25 2.33 13.82
N LEU A 92 -11.22 1.68 14.37
CA LEU A 92 -9.82 1.93 13.99
C LEU A 92 -9.55 1.50 12.55
N ASN A 93 -10.03 0.32 12.16
CA ASN A 93 -9.91 -0.18 10.79
C ASN A 93 -10.78 0.62 9.79
N TRP A 94 -11.91 1.19 10.21
CA TRP A 94 -12.66 2.14 9.37
C TRP A 94 -11.90 3.46 9.17
N ALA A 95 -11.34 4.02 10.25
CA ALA A 95 -10.51 5.22 10.15
C ALA A 95 -9.30 4.97 9.24
N ALA A 96 -8.69 3.80 9.32
CA ALA A 96 -7.62 3.37 8.44
C ALA A 96 -8.00 3.40 6.95
N VAL A 97 -9.16 2.83 6.58
CA VAL A 97 -9.68 2.89 5.20
C VAL A 97 -9.82 4.33 4.71
N VAL A 98 -10.37 5.22 5.55
CA VAL A 98 -10.55 6.65 5.21
C VAL A 98 -9.19 7.34 5.02
N ILE A 99 -8.24 7.11 5.93
CA ILE A 99 -6.88 7.67 5.85
C ILE A 99 -6.19 7.22 4.56
N MET A 100 -6.25 5.93 4.23
CA MET A 100 -5.65 5.40 3.00
C MET A 100 -6.33 5.94 1.75
N ALA A 101 -7.67 6.03 1.74
CA ALA A 101 -8.42 6.56 0.61
C ALA A 101 -8.13 8.05 0.39
N LEU A 102 -8.03 8.84 1.47
CA LEU A 102 -7.59 10.23 1.39
C LEU A 102 -6.17 10.30 0.83
N GLY A 103 -5.24 9.49 1.33
CA GLY A 103 -3.88 9.42 0.83
C GLY A 103 -3.79 9.13 -0.67
N LEU A 104 -4.59 8.16 -1.14
CA LEU A 104 -4.72 7.85 -2.56
C LEU A 104 -5.18 9.06 -3.37
N VAL A 105 -6.23 9.76 -2.93
CA VAL A 105 -6.75 10.96 -3.62
C VAL A 105 -5.69 12.06 -3.66
N LEU A 106 -5.03 12.33 -2.53
CA LEU A 106 -3.97 13.34 -2.45
C LEU A 106 -2.80 13.02 -3.38
N ALA A 107 -2.37 11.76 -3.46
CA ALA A 107 -1.31 11.35 -4.38
C ALA A 107 -1.77 11.36 -5.85
N ALA A 108 -3.04 11.07 -6.14
CA ALA A 108 -3.57 11.03 -7.49
C ALA A 108 -3.60 12.42 -8.16
N ILE A 109 -3.90 13.48 -7.41
CA ILE A 109 -3.99 14.86 -7.93
C ILE A 109 -2.71 15.25 -8.71
N PRO A 110 -1.50 15.25 -8.10
CA PRO A 110 -0.28 15.64 -8.79
C PRO A 110 0.17 14.62 -9.84
N ILE A 111 -0.15 13.34 -9.69
CA ILE A 111 0.14 12.33 -10.73
C ILE A 111 -0.67 12.66 -12.00
N LEU A 112 -1.97 12.90 -11.86
CA LEU A 112 -2.87 13.18 -12.98
C LEU A 112 -2.61 14.55 -13.61
N SER A 113 -2.17 15.54 -12.83
CA SER A 113 -1.74 16.86 -13.35
C SER A 113 -0.31 16.86 -13.91
N ASN A 114 0.35 15.70 -14.00
CA ASN A 114 1.73 15.53 -14.48
C ASN A 114 2.78 16.28 -13.62
N ALA A 115 2.44 16.62 -12.38
CA ALA A 115 3.31 17.26 -11.38
C ALA A 115 4.07 16.25 -10.50
N ALA A 116 3.83 14.95 -10.68
CA ALA A 116 4.51 13.87 -9.96
C ALA A 116 5.00 12.76 -10.90
N THR A 117 5.62 13.11 -12.03
CA THR A 117 6.19 12.14 -12.98
C THR A 117 7.59 11.71 -12.55
N VAL A 118 7.67 11.00 -11.43
CA VAL A 118 8.91 10.62 -10.74
C VAL A 118 9.06 9.10 -10.49
N LEU A 119 8.18 8.30 -11.11
CA LEU A 119 8.05 6.86 -10.86
C LEU A 119 7.62 6.53 -9.42
N PHE A 120 7.34 5.25 -9.17
CA PHE A 120 6.95 4.79 -7.82
C PHE A 120 8.11 4.78 -6.80
N THR A 121 9.35 4.97 -7.26
CA THR A 121 10.55 5.08 -6.42
C THR A 121 10.92 6.51 -6.06
N PHE A 122 10.41 7.51 -6.81
CA PHE A 122 10.55 8.94 -6.51
C PHE A 122 11.95 9.40 -6.07
N TYR A 123 12.99 8.87 -6.74
CA TYR A 123 14.37 9.10 -6.33
C TYR A 123 14.77 10.58 -6.52
N PRO A 124 15.32 11.23 -5.47
CA PRO A 124 15.99 12.51 -5.63
C PRO A 124 17.16 12.41 -6.63
N PRO A 125 17.45 13.47 -7.41
CA PRO A 125 16.90 14.83 -7.31
C PRO A 125 15.61 15.06 -8.12
N LEU A 126 14.91 14.02 -8.59
CA LEU A 126 13.61 14.18 -9.22
C LEU A 126 12.56 14.57 -8.16
N GLN A 127 12.12 15.82 -8.20
CA GLN A 127 11.18 16.36 -7.24
C GLN A 127 9.76 16.37 -7.82
N ALA A 128 8.80 15.84 -7.05
CA ALA A 128 7.37 15.94 -7.32
C ALA A 128 6.72 17.00 -6.44
N ASP A 129 5.47 17.33 -6.75
CA ASP A 129 4.61 18.13 -5.88
C ASP A 129 4.53 17.53 -4.46
N PRO A 130 4.63 18.34 -3.37
CA PRO A 130 4.54 17.88 -1.98
C PRO A 130 3.34 16.98 -1.68
N LEU A 131 2.20 17.24 -2.32
CA LEU A 131 0.95 16.51 -2.11
C LEU A 131 1.09 15.02 -2.46
N PHE A 132 1.97 14.68 -3.42
CA PHE A 132 2.30 13.31 -3.77
C PHE A 132 2.89 12.55 -2.58
N TYR A 133 3.87 13.16 -1.90
CA TYR A 133 4.56 12.56 -0.77
C TYR A 133 3.66 12.46 0.47
N PHE A 134 2.85 13.48 0.75
CA PHE A 134 1.83 13.41 1.80
C PHE A 134 0.80 12.33 1.53
N GLY A 135 0.34 12.22 0.28
CA GLY A 135 -0.62 11.20 -0.12
C GLY A 135 -0.11 9.78 0.13
N LEU A 136 1.10 9.46 -0.33
CA LEU A 136 1.71 8.15 -0.09
C LEU A 136 1.95 7.90 1.41
N THR A 137 2.34 8.92 2.17
CA THR A 137 2.50 8.83 3.63
C THR A 137 1.19 8.40 4.29
N PHE A 138 0.07 8.98 3.91
CA PHE A 138 -1.24 8.60 4.46
C PHE A 138 -1.63 7.16 4.09
N VAL A 139 -1.30 6.68 2.90
CA VAL A 139 -1.52 5.26 2.54
C VAL A 139 -0.73 4.33 3.48
N VAL A 140 0.54 4.64 3.74
CA VAL A 140 1.38 3.85 4.66
C VAL A 140 0.86 3.93 6.10
N VAL A 141 0.57 5.13 6.62
CA VAL A 141 0.05 5.32 7.97
C VAL A 141 -1.29 4.61 8.16
N GLY A 142 -2.21 4.69 7.19
CA GLY A 142 -3.47 3.98 7.28
C GLY A 142 -3.27 2.45 7.34
N SER A 143 -2.30 1.89 6.62
CA SER A 143 -1.98 0.47 6.73
C SER A 143 -1.46 0.07 8.12
N TRP A 144 -0.74 0.96 8.82
CA TRP A 144 -0.32 0.76 10.21
C TRP A 144 -1.52 0.67 11.14
N VAL A 145 -2.46 1.61 10.98
CA VAL A 145 -3.70 1.69 11.77
C VAL A 145 -4.56 0.44 11.60
N HIS A 146 -4.60 -0.14 10.39
CA HIS A 146 -5.19 -1.47 10.17
C HIS A 146 -4.53 -2.54 11.04
N GLY A 147 -3.20 -2.58 11.04
CA GLY A 147 -2.39 -3.51 11.83
C GLY A 147 -2.67 -3.40 13.33
N TRP A 148 -2.75 -2.19 13.86
CA TRP A 148 -3.07 -1.95 15.27
C TRP A 148 -4.43 -2.53 15.67
N GLY A 149 -5.43 -2.48 14.79
CA GLY A 149 -6.73 -3.11 15.01
C GLY A 149 -6.63 -4.64 15.11
N TYR A 150 -5.78 -5.27 14.30
CA TYR A 150 -5.54 -6.70 14.37
C TYR A 150 -4.77 -7.08 15.65
N PHE A 151 -3.74 -6.32 16.01
CA PHE A 151 -2.96 -6.57 17.23
C PHE A 151 -3.81 -6.43 18.48
N ALA A 152 -4.65 -5.40 18.58
CA ALA A 152 -5.57 -5.23 19.70
C ALA A 152 -6.52 -6.43 19.84
N THR A 153 -7.10 -6.87 18.71
CA THR A 153 -7.99 -8.04 18.67
C THR A 153 -7.28 -9.32 19.10
N TYR A 154 -6.05 -9.52 18.64
CA TYR A 154 -5.23 -10.67 19.02
C TYR A 154 -4.85 -10.65 20.52
N LEU A 155 -4.49 -9.48 21.07
CA LEU A 155 -4.15 -9.34 22.48
C LEU A 155 -5.35 -9.67 23.38
N GLU A 156 -6.55 -9.26 23.01
CA GLU A 156 -7.78 -9.67 23.71
C GLU A 156 -8.03 -11.17 23.59
N TRP A 157 -7.93 -11.72 22.37
CA TRP A 157 -8.09 -13.16 22.13
C TRP A 157 -7.10 -13.99 22.96
N ARG A 158 -5.84 -13.55 23.09
CA ARG A 158 -4.81 -14.25 23.90
C ARG A 158 -5.13 -14.27 25.38
N LYS A 159 -5.78 -13.23 25.91
CA LYS A 159 -6.21 -13.18 27.32
C LYS A 159 -7.39 -14.14 27.58
N GLU A 160 -8.28 -14.28 26.60
CA GLU A 160 -9.43 -15.18 26.67
C GLU A 160 -9.06 -16.65 26.44
N ASN A 161 -7.90 -16.92 25.83
CA ASN A 161 -7.45 -18.26 25.46
C ASN A 161 -6.04 -18.56 26.02
N PRO A 162 -5.85 -18.56 27.35
CA PRO A 162 -4.54 -18.83 27.96
C PRO A 162 -4.09 -20.27 27.64
N GLY A 163 -2.84 -20.43 27.22
CA GLY A 163 -2.26 -21.73 26.87
C GLY A 163 -2.66 -22.29 25.50
N VAL A 164 -3.57 -21.64 24.77
CA VAL A 164 -3.99 -22.06 23.42
C VAL A 164 -3.02 -21.50 22.38
N VAL A 165 -2.60 -22.36 21.44
CA VAL A 165 -1.73 -21.97 20.32
C VAL A 165 -2.49 -21.06 19.36
N THR A 166 -1.84 -19.99 18.89
CA THR A 166 -2.43 -19.07 17.92
C THR A 166 -2.79 -19.80 16.61
N PRO A 167 -4.02 -19.67 16.10
CA PRO A 167 -4.40 -20.21 14.79
C PRO A 167 -3.46 -19.76 13.67
N LEU A 168 -3.08 -20.68 12.78
CA LEU A 168 -2.02 -20.45 11.78
C LEU A 168 -2.29 -19.22 10.89
N ILE A 169 -3.51 -19.06 10.37
CA ILE A 169 -3.87 -17.92 9.49
C ILE A 169 -3.69 -16.60 10.25
N ALA A 170 -4.18 -16.51 11.49
CA ALA A 170 -3.98 -15.34 12.32
C ALA A 170 -2.48 -15.10 12.60
N GLN A 171 -1.72 -16.12 12.98
CA GLN A 171 -0.29 -16.02 13.27
C GLN A 171 0.50 -15.47 12.08
N MET A 172 0.33 -16.04 10.89
CA MET A 172 1.04 -15.60 9.68
C MET A 172 0.66 -14.16 9.30
N SER A 173 -0.63 -13.81 9.39
CA SER A 173 -1.12 -12.46 9.07
C SER A 173 -0.59 -11.41 10.05
N LEU A 174 -0.59 -11.72 11.35
CA LEU A 174 -0.10 -10.84 12.41
C LEU A 174 1.42 -10.62 12.32
N ILE A 175 2.20 -11.67 12.04
CA ILE A 175 3.65 -11.53 11.81
C ILE A 175 3.91 -10.67 10.57
N THR A 176 3.17 -10.89 9.48
CA THR A 176 3.30 -10.09 8.26
C THR A 176 3.05 -8.61 8.55
N MET A 177 2.00 -8.29 9.30
CA MET A 177 1.69 -6.92 9.70
C MET A 177 2.73 -6.36 10.68
N LEU A 178 3.27 -7.17 11.60
CA LEU A 178 4.30 -6.71 12.53
C LEU A 178 5.60 -6.37 11.81
N MET A 179 6.02 -7.23 10.88
CA MET A 179 7.15 -6.99 10.00
C MET A 179 6.95 -5.69 9.22
N TRP A 180 5.74 -5.45 8.71
CA TRP A 180 5.42 -4.22 7.97
C TRP A 180 5.60 -2.94 8.78
N GLN A 181 5.23 -2.93 10.07
CA GLN A 181 5.46 -1.77 10.95
C GLN A 181 6.94 -1.41 11.05
N ILE A 182 7.81 -2.42 11.07
CA ILE A 182 9.26 -2.24 11.18
C ILE A 182 9.85 -1.86 9.82
N ALA A 183 9.46 -2.58 8.77
CA ALA A 183 9.93 -2.42 7.40
C ALA A 183 9.77 -0.98 6.88
N THR A 184 8.69 -0.31 7.26
CA THR A 184 8.35 1.03 6.79
C THR A 184 9.05 2.17 7.53
N LEU A 185 9.85 1.88 8.56
CA LEU A 185 10.63 2.92 9.26
C LEU A 185 11.61 3.63 8.34
N GLY A 186 12.16 2.93 7.33
CA GLY A 186 13.03 3.53 6.33
C GLY A 186 12.31 4.60 5.51
N ILE A 187 11.21 4.25 4.84
CA ILE A 187 10.45 5.17 4.00
C ILE A 187 9.83 6.30 4.81
N ALA A 188 9.40 6.02 6.04
CA ALA A 188 8.92 7.06 6.95
C ALA A 188 10.04 8.06 7.27
N THR A 189 11.27 7.56 7.50
CA THR A 189 12.42 8.43 7.75
C THR A 189 12.78 9.25 6.52
N GLU A 190 12.84 8.62 5.34
CA GLU A 190 13.12 9.29 4.08
C GLU A 190 12.12 10.41 3.80
N ILE A 191 10.82 10.11 3.86
CA ILE A 191 9.79 11.06 3.47
C ILE A 191 9.70 12.21 4.49
N LEU A 192 9.64 11.90 5.78
CA LEU A 192 9.39 12.91 6.81
C LEU A 192 10.60 13.83 7.06
N TRP A 193 11.82 13.30 6.98
CA TRP A 193 13.03 14.05 7.35
C TRP A 193 13.84 14.55 6.15
N LEU A 194 13.69 13.94 4.97
CA LEU A 194 14.41 14.35 3.78
C LEU A 194 13.45 14.98 2.75
N ILE A 195 12.51 14.19 2.23
CA ILE A 195 11.74 14.59 1.04
C ILE A 195 10.73 15.70 1.33
N ILE A 196 9.97 15.66 2.42
CA ILE A 196 8.96 16.70 2.72
C ILE A 196 9.63 18.06 2.99
N PRO A 197 10.65 18.18 3.86
CA PRO A 197 11.35 19.44 4.04
C PRO A 197 11.91 20.00 2.73
N TRP A 198 12.44 19.12 1.86
CA TRP A 198 12.97 19.51 0.56
C TRP A 198 11.89 19.96 -0.43
N SER A 199 10.81 19.19 -0.57
CA SER A 199 9.70 19.51 -1.49
C SER A 199 8.91 20.75 -1.10
N LEU A 200 8.89 21.11 0.19
CA LEU A 200 8.33 22.37 0.69
C LEU A 200 9.31 23.56 0.58
N GLY A 201 10.55 23.33 0.13
CA GLY A 201 11.58 24.37 0.02
C GLY A 201 12.16 24.85 1.35
N TRP A 202 12.02 24.07 2.43
CA TRP A 202 12.64 24.39 3.73
C TRP A 202 14.15 24.16 3.74
N VAL A 203 14.63 23.27 2.85
CA VAL A 203 16.04 23.02 2.58
C VAL A 203 16.28 23.03 1.08
N GLU A 204 17.47 23.46 0.65
CA GLU A 204 17.81 23.60 -0.78
C GLU A 204 18.02 22.26 -1.48
N GLY A 205 18.37 21.22 -0.74
CA GLY A 205 18.64 19.89 -1.27
C GLY A 205 18.76 18.82 -0.19
N ILE A 206 18.81 17.56 -0.63
CA ILE A 206 19.00 16.38 0.22
C ILE A 206 20.04 15.45 -0.41
N ASP A 207 20.68 14.62 0.40
CA ASP A 207 21.60 13.59 -0.07
C ASP A 207 20.82 12.47 -0.81
N PRO A 208 21.01 12.29 -2.13
CA PRO A 208 20.28 11.27 -2.89
C PRO A 208 20.66 9.84 -2.52
N GLN A 209 21.89 9.61 -2.05
CA GLN A 209 22.33 8.28 -1.64
C GLN A 209 21.69 7.89 -0.31
N LEU A 210 21.64 8.81 0.65
CA LEU A 210 20.96 8.59 1.93
C LEU A 210 19.46 8.33 1.73
N ALA A 211 18.80 9.10 0.85
CA ALA A 211 17.40 8.88 0.49
C ALA A 211 17.18 7.45 -0.02
N ARG A 212 17.98 6.99 -1.00
CA ARG A 212 17.91 5.61 -1.51
C ARG A 212 18.19 4.54 -0.46
N THR A 213 19.10 4.81 0.49
CA THR A 213 19.36 3.87 1.60
C THR A 213 18.11 3.67 2.45
N PHE A 214 17.43 4.74 2.83
CA PHE A 214 16.17 4.66 3.56
C PHE A 214 15.03 4.08 2.73
N PHE A 215 14.95 4.44 1.44
CA PHE A 215 13.99 3.85 0.50
C PHE A 215 14.12 2.33 0.51
N TRP A 216 15.32 1.79 0.28
CA TRP A 216 15.54 0.35 0.14
C TRP A 216 15.55 -0.43 1.44
N PHE A 217 15.76 0.22 2.59
CA PHE A 217 15.41 -0.36 3.88
C PHE A 217 13.94 -0.83 3.88
N THR A 218 13.04 -0.07 3.23
CA THR A 218 11.63 -0.48 3.05
C THR A 218 11.39 -1.24 1.75
N GLY A 219 12.07 -0.86 0.68
CA GLY A 219 11.85 -1.33 -0.69
C GLY A 219 12.14 -2.82 -0.89
N HIS A 220 12.99 -3.42 -0.06
CA HIS A 220 13.13 -4.87 -0.02
C HIS A 220 12.02 -5.56 0.79
N PRO A 221 11.81 -5.27 2.09
CA PRO A 221 10.75 -5.94 2.86
C PRO A 221 9.33 -5.71 2.33
N ILE A 222 9.06 -4.61 1.60
CA ILE A 222 7.75 -4.38 0.97
C ILE A 222 7.38 -5.48 -0.04
N VAL A 223 8.34 -6.08 -0.76
CA VAL A 223 8.02 -7.17 -1.68
C VAL A 223 7.60 -8.44 -0.94
N TYR A 224 8.10 -8.65 0.28
CA TYR A 224 7.63 -9.73 1.16
C TYR A 224 6.26 -9.39 1.73
N PHE A 225 6.00 -8.12 2.05
CA PHE A 225 4.68 -7.67 2.44
C PHE A 225 3.64 -7.95 1.35
N TRP A 226 3.99 -7.80 0.06
CA TRP A 226 3.15 -8.19 -1.07
C TRP A 226 2.95 -9.71 -1.17
N LEU A 227 4.01 -10.48 -0.95
CA LEU A 227 4.03 -11.92 -1.18
C LEU A 227 3.35 -12.73 -0.07
N LEU A 228 3.62 -12.40 1.20
CA LEU A 228 3.18 -13.20 2.34
C LEU A 228 1.66 -13.40 2.43
N PRO A 229 0.80 -12.46 2.04
CA PRO A 229 -0.65 -12.65 1.97
C PRO A 229 -1.06 -13.73 0.96
N ALA A 230 -0.35 -13.85 -0.18
CA ALA A 230 -0.53 -14.98 -1.08
C ALA A 230 -0.07 -16.29 -0.42
N TYR A 231 1.05 -16.28 0.32
CA TYR A 231 1.52 -17.46 1.07
C TYR A 231 0.52 -17.90 2.14
N VAL A 232 -0.14 -16.98 2.84
CA VAL A 232 -1.24 -17.32 3.77
C VAL A 232 -2.32 -18.13 3.05
N SER A 233 -2.71 -17.71 1.85
CA SER A 233 -3.67 -18.45 1.03
C SER A 233 -3.11 -19.82 0.60
N TRP A 234 -1.89 -19.87 0.07
CA TRP A 234 -1.27 -21.09 -0.43
C TRP A 234 -1.03 -22.15 0.63
N TYR A 235 -0.70 -21.76 1.86
CA TYR A 235 -0.49 -22.70 2.96
C TYR A 235 -1.79 -23.10 3.67
N ALA A 236 -2.75 -22.19 3.82
CA ALA A 236 -3.88 -22.40 4.74
C ALA A 236 -5.26 -22.42 4.07
N MET A 237 -5.36 -22.18 2.76
CA MET A 237 -6.63 -22.11 2.03
C MET A 237 -6.63 -22.99 0.76
N VAL A 238 -5.63 -22.82 -0.11
CA VAL A 238 -5.52 -23.56 -1.38
C VAL A 238 -5.52 -25.09 -1.22
N PRO A 239 -4.83 -25.69 -0.24
CA PRO A 239 -4.80 -27.15 -0.13
C PRO A 239 -6.18 -27.78 0.10
N LYS A 240 -7.15 -27.02 0.61
CA LYS A 240 -8.54 -27.47 0.78
C LYS A 240 -9.36 -27.41 -0.52
N GLN A 241 -8.87 -26.70 -1.53
CA GLN A 241 -9.53 -26.53 -2.83
C GLN A 241 -9.06 -27.56 -3.88
N ALA A 242 -8.02 -28.33 -3.56
CA ALA A 242 -7.45 -29.38 -4.40
C ALA A 242 -8.19 -30.71 -4.26
#